data_AF-A0A818MPJ1-F1
#
_entry.id   AF-A0A818MPJ1-F1
#
_cell.length_a   1.000
_cell.length_b   1.000
_cell.length_c   1.000
_cell.angle_alpha   90.00
_cell.angle_beta   90.00
_cell.angle_gamma   90.00
#
_symmetry.space_group_name_H-M   'P 1'
#
loop_
_entity.id
_entity.type
_entity.pdbx_description
1 polymer ?
#
loop_
_entity_poly.entity_id
_entity_poly.type
_entity_poly.pdbx_seq_one_letter_code
_entity_poly.pdbx_strand_id
1 'polypeptide(L)'
;MTTIETATTESTICTKLESSSIFLLVCILYGLIMTFSQLFIGWKYVSQCPINPNIPKYLFVNGIIGIFSPIFVQYRTYLLAKTSKSSKVTNNRKTGVSLAAAMNNPLLFIINIAHYCRIIFLFIWFTYGCKWIFGVWNEVKYDPRNHPQFCLSLVYRLAYIPILMSIVFLFLCSCCCCCCFICIASVKMFRIPTESV
;
A
#
# COMPACT_ATOMS: atom_id res chain seq x y z
N MET A 1 -13.25 -12.03 -44.30
CA MET A 1 -12.43 -12.77 -43.31
C MET A 1 -11.86 -11.82 -42.23
N THR A 2 -12.63 -10.82 -41.81
CA THR A 2 -12.20 -9.76 -40.87
C THR A 2 -13.13 -9.61 -39.66
N THR A 3 -14.26 -10.33 -39.65
CA THR A 3 -15.28 -10.27 -38.60
C THR A 3 -15.05 -11.27 -37.46
N ILE A 4 -14.17 -12.26 -37.65
CA ILE A 4 -13.90 -13.30 -36.66
C ILE A 4 -12.82 -12.85 -35.64
N GLU A 5 -11.82 -12.07 -36.06
CA GLU A 5 -10.75 -11.57 -35.18
C GLU A 5 -11.23 -10.53 -34.15
N THR A 6 -12.23 -9.71 -34.49
CA THR A 6 -12.80 -8.70 -33.60
C THR A 6 -13.65 -9.30 -32.47
N ALA A 7 -14.35 -10.42 -32.73
CA ALA A 7 -15.18 -11.10 -31.72
C ALA A 7 -14.33 -11.85 -30.67
N THR A 8 -13.16 -12.36 -31.07
CA THR A 8 -12.21 -13.04 -30.16
C THR A 8 -11.46 -12.08 -29.24
N THR A 9 -11.23 -10.83 -29.67
CA THR A 9 -10.55 -9.81 -28.86
C THR A 9 -11.48 -9.24 -27.79
N GLU A 10 -12.75 -8.97 -28.10
CA GLU A 10 -13.71 -8.46 -27.12
C GLU A 10 -14.01 -9.46 -25.97
N SER A 11 -14.15 -10.75 -26.29
CA SER A 11 -14.38 -11.80 -25.28
C SER A 11 -13.16 -12.04 -24.38
N THR A 12 -11.93 -11.92 -24.93
CA THR A 12 -10.69 -12.04 -24.14
C THR A 12 -10.44 -10.81 -23.24
N ILE A 13 -10.91 -9.63 -23.66
CA ILE A 13 -10.83 -8.40 -22.86
C ILE A 13 -11.83 -8.45 -21.71
N CYS A 14 -13.08 -8.88 -21.95
CA CYS A 14 -14.10 -9.00 -20.90
C CYS A 14 -13.73 -10.05 -19.83
N THR A 15 -13.22 -11.22 -20.23
CA THR A 15 -12.77 -12.25 -19.28
C THR A 15 -11.56 -11.80 -18.44
N LYS A 16 -10.61 -11.05 -19.01
CA LYS A 16 -9.50 -10.43 -18.26
C LYS A 16 -9.97 -9.33 -17.31
N LEU A 17 -10.99 -8.55 -17.68
CA LEU A 17 -11.53 -7.46 -16.86
C LEU A 17 -12.34 -8.01 -15.66
N GLU A 18 -13.10 -9.08 -15.84
CA GLU A 18 -13.81 -9.78 -14.77
C GLU A 18 -12.86 -10.49 -13.80
N SER A 19 -11.86 -11.21 -14.33
CA SER A 19 -10.80 -11.85 -13.53
C SER A 19 -10.05 -10.84 -12.66
N SER A 20 -9.68 -9.69 -13.22
CA SER A 20 -9.00 -8.62 -12.47
C SER A 20 -9.90 -8.02 -11.38
N SER A 21 -11.20 -7.91 -11.63
CA SER A 21 -12.15 -7.33 -10.66
C SER A 21 -12.41 -8.26 -9.48
N ILE A 22 -12.58 -9.57 -9.73
CA ILE A 22 -12.73 -10.58 -8.67
C ILE A 22 -11.47 -10.64 -7.81
N PHE A 23 -10.29 -10.67 -8.44
CA PHE A 23 -9.02 -10.67 -7.72
C PHE A 23 -8.87 -9.46 -6.79
N LEU A 24 -9.20 -8.25 -7.28
CA LEU A 24 -9.17 -7.03 -6.48
C LEU A 24 -10.16 -7.08 -5.31
N LEU A 25 -11.39 -7.57 -5.54
CA LEU A 25 -12.40 -7.71 -4.49
C LEU A 25 -11.96 -8.68 -3.40
N VAL A 26 -11.39 -9.83 -3.76
CA VAL A 26 -10.82 -10.79 -2.82
C VAL A 26 -9.67 -10.17 -2.01
N CYS A 27 -8.77 -9.43 -2.66
CA CYS A 27 -7.68 -8.74 -1.96
C CYS A 27 -8.19 -7.70 -0.96
N ILE A 28 -9.23 -6.93 -1.32
CA ILE A 28 -9.84 -5.94 -0.44
C ILE A 28 -10.49 -6.62 0.77
N LEU A 29 -11.31 -7.66 0.56
CA LEU A 29 -11.96 -8.40 1.64
C LEU A 29 -10.94 -9.01 2.59
N TYR A 30 -9.91 -9.66 2.04
CA TYR A 30 -8.83 -10.23 2.83
C TYR A 30 -8.09 -9.15 3.64
N GLY A 31 -7.76 -8.02 3.01
CA GLY A 31 -7.12 -6.88 3.68
C GLY A 31 -7.96 -6.31 4.82
N LEU A 32 -9.29 -6.21 4.64
CA LEU A 32 -10.21 -5.78 5.69
C LEU A 32 -10.22 -6.76 6.87
N ILE A 33 -10.37 -8.07 6.61
CA ILE A 33 -10.36 -9.11 7.65
C ILE A 33 -9.07 -9.06 8.46
N MET A 34 -7.93 -8.92 7.79
CA MET A 34 -6.63 -8.78 8.44
C MET A 34 -6.55 -7.53 9.31
N THR A 35 -7.02 -6.39 8.80
CA THR A 35 -7.03 -5.11 9.52
C THR A 35 -7.88 -5.18 10.79
N PHE A 36 -9.09 -5.73 10.69
CA PHE A 36 -9.96 -5.92 11.85
C PHE A 36 -9.34 -6.89 12.86
N SER A 37 -8.75 -7.99 12.39
CA SER A 37 -8.08 -8.96 13.25
C SER A 37 -6.96 -8.30 14.05
N GLN A 38 -6.11 -7.49 13.41
CA GLN A 38 -5.04 -6.76 14.08
C GLN A 38 -5.56 -5.75 15.12
N LEU A 39 -6.64 -5.04 14.81
CA LEU A 39 -7.25 -4.08 15.72
C LEU A 39 -7.79 -4.76 16.98
N PHE A 40 -8.64 -5.79 16.81
CA PHE A 40 -9.25 -6.50 17.93
C PHE A 40 -8.22 -7.24 18.78
N ILE A 41 -7.26 -7.89 18.13
CA ILE A 41 -6.26 -8.70 18.84
C ILE A 41 -5.24 -7.80 19.55
N GLY A 42 -4.81 -6.71 18.92
CA GLY A 42 -3.93 -5.73 19.55
C GLY A 42 -4.55 -5.10 20.81
N TRP A 43 -5.86 -4.84 20.80
CA TRP A 43 -6.57 -4.31 21.96
C TRP A 43 -6.79 -5.36 23.06
N LYS A 44 -7.33 -6.54 22.71
CA LYS A 44 -7.71 -7.58 23.68
C LYS A 44 -6.51 -8.29 24.32
N TYR A 45 -5.42 -8.48 23.57
CA TYR A 45 -4.28 -9.31 23.97
C TYR A 45 -3.05 -8.48 24.37
N VAL A 46 -3.24 -7.22 24.77
CA VAL A 46 -2.13 -6.33 25.16
C VAL A 46 -1.31 -6.87 26.33
N SER A 47 -1.93 -7.63 27.24
CA SER A 47 -1.28 -8.23 28.42
C SER A 47 -0.76 -9.66 28.18
N GLN A 48 -1.09 -10.30 27.05
CA GLN A 48 -0.74 -11.71 26.77
C GLN A 48 0.57 -11.85 25.96
N CYS A 49 1.44 -10.85 26.03
CA CYS A 49 2.77 -10.85 25.42
C CYS A 49 3.79 -10.11 26.32
N PRO A 50 4.11 -10.64 27.51
CA PRO A 50 5.07 -10.04 28.44
C PRO A 50 6.48 -9.86 27.86
N ILE A 51 6.89 -10.69 26.90
CA ILE A 51 8.22 -10.61 26.26
C ILE A 51 8.48 -9.24 25.62
N ASN A 52 7.45 -8.64 25.02
CA ASN A 52 7.54 -7.30 24.49
C ASN A 52 6.13 -6.67 24.40
N PRO A 53 5.77 -5.76 25.32
CA PRO A 53 4.45 -5.14 25.35
C PRO A 53 4.20 -4.18 24.17
N ASN A 54 5.22 -3.89 23.35
CA ASN A 54 5.06 -3.04 22.18
C ASN A 54 4.57 -3.82 20.96
N ILE A 55 4.63 -5.16 20.96
CA ILE A 55 4.10 -5.97 19.84
C ILE A 55 2.59 -5.78 19.73
N PRO A 56 1.76 -6.01 20.77
CA PRO A 56 0.31 -5.80 20.66
C PRO A 56 -0.07 -4.35 20.32
N LYS A 57 0.68 -3.37 20.85
CA LYS A 57 0.48 -1.94 20.53
C LYS A 57 0.75 -1.65 19.06
N TYR A 58 1.78 -2.27 18.48
CA TYR A 58 2.07 -2.19 17.06
C TYR A 58 0.91 -2.69 16.20
N LEU A 59 0.33 -3.86 16.54
CA LEU A 59 -0.84 -4.39 15.82
C LEU A 59 -2.03 -3.43 15.89
N PHE A 60 -2.30 -2.87 17.07
CA PHE A 60 -3.44 -1.98 17.28
C PHE A 60 -3.36 -0.72 16.40
N VAL A 61 -2.21 -0.03 16.42
CA VAL A 61 -2.00 1.18 15.62
C VAL A 61 -2.03 0.86 14.13
N ASN A 62 -1.44 -0.27 13.71
CA ASN A 62 -1.48 -0.70 12.31
C ASN A 62 -2.91 -0.98 11.84
N GLY A 63 -3.74 -1.59 12.69
CA GLY A 63 -5.17 -1.82 12.44
C GLY A 63 -5.94 -0.52 12.25
N ILE A 64 -5.73 0.47 13.11
CA ILE A 64 -6.35 1.80 12.98
C ILE A 64 -5.99 2.43 11.64
N ILE A 65 -4.69 2.53 11.32
CA ILE A 65 -4.24 3.18 10.08
C ILE A 65 -4.78 2.43 8.85
N GLY A 66 -4.86 1.10 8.91
CA GLY A 66 -5.42 0.27 7.85
C GLY A 66 -6.87 0.62 7.50
N ILE A 67 -7.69 0.99 8.50
CA ILE A 67 -9.09 1.42 8.30
C ILE A 67 -9.16 2.84 7.72
N PHE A 68 -8.36 3.77 8.26
CA PHE A 68 -8.40 5.17 7.83
C PHE A 68 -7.76 5.39 6.44
N SER A 69 -6.79 4.56 6.06
CA SER A 69 -6.04 4.70 4.81
C SER A 69 -6.90 4.71 3.53
N PRO A 70 -7.78 3.73 3.28
CA PRO A 70 -8.60 3.71 2.07
C PRO A 70 -9.60 4.87 2.03
N ILE A 71 -10.17 5.26 3.18
CA ILE A 71 -11.09 6.39 3.29
C ILE A 71 -10.39 7.69 2.86
N PHE A 72 -9.17 7.90 3.36
CA PHE A 72 -8.38 9.10 3.05
C PHE A 72 -7.97 9.17 1.56
N VAL A 73 -7.56 8.03 0.98
CA VAL A 73 -7.21 7.95 -0.45
C VAL A 73 -8.42 8.20 -1.33
N GLN A 74 -9.57 7.60 -1.00
CA GLN A 74 -10.81 7.80 -1.75
C GLN A 74 -11.27 9.26 -1.68
N TYR A 75 -11.20 9.88 -0.51
CA TYR A 75 -11.55 11.29 -0.32
C TYR A 75 -10.66 12.22 -1.14
N ARG A 76 -9.34 11.99 -1.17
CA ARG A 76 -8.40 12.76 -2.00
C ARG A 76 -8.72 12.61 -3.49
N THR A 77 -8.94 11.39 -3.97
CA THR A 77 -9.30 11.14 -5.37
C THR A 77 -10.63 11.78 -5.74
N TYR A 78 -11.62 11.72 -4.85
CA TYR A 78 -12.90 12.39 -5.02
C TYR A 78 -12.74 13.91 -5.15
N LEU A 79 -11.95 14.54 -4.28
CA LEU A 79 -11.72 15.99 -4.33
C LEU A 79 -10.94 16.41 -5.58
N LEU A 80 -9.93 15.64 -5.98
CA LEU A 80 -9.19 15.86 -7.22
C LEU A 80 -10.10 15.71 -8.47
N ALA A 81 -11.05 14.78 -8.44
CA ALA A 81 -12.05 14.63 -9.49
C ALA A 81 -13.06 15.79 -9.50
N LYS A 82 -13.40 16.34 -8.33
CA LYS A 82 -14.30 17.50 -8.20
C LYS A 82 -13.66 18.78 -8.74
N THR A 83 -12.39 19.04 -8.41
CA THR A 83 -11.68 20.24 -8.88
C THR A 83 -11.42 20.22 -10.39
N SER A 84 -11.18 19.04 -10.99
CA SER A 84 -11.01 18.90 -12.44
C SER A 84 -12.29 19.19 -13.24
N LYS A 85 -13.47 18.85 -12.70
CA LYS A 85 -14.76 19.24 -13.30
C LYS A 85 -14.97 20.76 -13.27
N SER A 86 -14.54 21.44 -12.19
CA SER A 86 -14.70 22.89 -12.04
C SER A 86 -13.84 23.72 -13.02
N SER A 87 -12.75 23.15 -13.56
CA SER A 87 -11.83 23.87 -14.47
C SER A 87 -12.22 23.78 -15.96
N LYS A 88 -13.24 23.00 -16.35
CA LYS A 88 -13.64 22.85 -17.76
C LYS A 88 -14.43 24.05 -18.34
N VAL A 89 -14.64 25.12 -17.58
CA VAL A 89 -15.41 26.31 -18.01
C VAL A 89 -14.53 27.43 -18.58
N THR A 90 -13.19 27.29 -18.63
CA THR A 90 -12.34 28.32 -19.25
C THR A 90 -11.24 27.72 -20.13
N ASN A 91 -11.50 27.76 -21.44
CA ASN A 91 -10.59 27.71 -22.58
C ASN A 91 -10.03 26.35 -23.07
N ASN A 92 -10.10 26.18 -24.41
CA ASN A 92 -9.67 25.01 -25.19
C ASN A 92 -8.14 24.85 -25.21
N ARG A 93 -7.51 24.53 -24.07
CA ARG A 93 -6.10 24.12 -24.04
C ARG A 93 -5.93 22.90 -23.15
N LYS A 94 -5.57 21.76 -23.75
CA LYS A 94 -5.20 20.52 -23.06
C LYS A 94 -3.86 20.69 -22.33
N THR A 95 -3.84 21.44 -21.23
CA THR A 95 -2.74 21.38 -20.27
C THR A 95 -3.21 20.53 -19.11
N GLY A 96 -2.46 19.46 -18.81
CA GLY A 96 -2.73 18.58 -17.67
C GLY A 96 -2.95 19.39 -16.39
N VAL A 97 -3.69 18.80 -15.44
CA VAL A 97 -4.02 19.38 -14.12
C VAL A 97 -2.81 20.15 -13.59
N SER A 98 -2.84 21.48 -13.69
CA SER A 98 -1.69 22.27 -13.28
C SER A 98 -1.58 22.15 -11.77
N LEU A 99 -0.41 21.75 -11.29
CA LEU A 99 -0.09 21.72 -9.86
C LEU A 99 -0.39 23.10 -9.22
N ALA A 100 -0.32 24.17 -10.00
CA ALA A 100 -0.73 25.53 -9.64
C ALA A 100 -2.23 25.69 -9.29
N ALA A 101 -3.15 25.02 -10.00
CA ALA A 101 -4.58 25.06 -9.64
C ALA A 101 -4.86 24.29 -8.33
N ALA A 102 -4.05 23.28 -8.01
CA ALA A 102 -4.11 22.57 -6.74
C ALA A 102 -3.59 23.41 -5.57
N MET A 103 -2.59 24.29 -5.81
CA MET A 103 -2.01 25.17 -4.80
C MET A 103 -2.96 26.29 -4.35
N ASN A 104 -3.90 26.72 -5.19
CA ASN A 104 -4.86 27.77 -4.83
C ASN A 104 -6.04 27.27 -3.99
N ASN A 105 -6.19 25.96 -3.82
CA ASN A 105 -7.25 25.36 -3.01
C ASN A 105 -6.70 24.95 -1.63
N PRO A 106 -6.99 25.68 -0.54
CA PRO A 106 -6.41 25.42 0.78
C PRO A 106 -6.75 24.01 1.29
N LEU A 107 -7.94 23.49 0.97
CA LEU A 107 -8.36 22.14 1.33
C LEU A 107 -7.46 21.06 0.70
N LEU A 108 -7.06 21.23 -0.57
CA LEU A 108 -6.23 20.24 -1.26
C LEU A 108 -4.78 20.27 -0.77
N PHE A 109 -4.29 21.45 -0.40
CA PHE A 109 -2.99 21.62 0.24
C PHE A 109 -2.93 20.87 1.59
N ILE A 110 -3.92 21.07 2.46
CA ILE A 110 -4.02 20.37 3.76
C ILE A 110 -4.04 18.85 3.56
N ILE A 111 -4.81 18.36 2.59
CA ILE A 111 -4.92 16.92 2.31
C ILE A 111 -3.60 16.36 1.77
N ASN A 112 -2.89 17.09 0.92
CA ASN A 112 -1.58 16.66 0.45
C ASN A 112 -0.56 16.62 1.60
N ILE A 113 -0.54 17.61 2.50
CA ILE A 113 0.29 17.57 3.71
C ILE A 113 -0.06 16.35 4.56
N ALA A 114 -1.33 16.14 4.86
CA ALA A 114 -1.78 14.99 5.65
C ALA A 114 -1.41 13.64 4.97
N HIS A 115 -1.43 13.58 3.63
CA HIS A 115 -0.95 12.42 2.88
C HIS A 115 0.53 12.13 3.15
N TYR A 116 1.39 13.16 3.09
CA TYR A 116 2.82 13.02 3.39
C TYR A 116 3.08 12.67 4.86
N CYS A 117 2.39 13.34 5.80
CA CYS A 117 2.52 13.05 7.23
C CYS A 117 2.17 11.60 7.54
N ARG A 118 1.10 11.07 6.93
CA ARG A 118 0.71 9.66 7.07
C ARG A 118 1.81 8.71 6.56
N ILE A 119 2.43 9.02 5.42
CA ILE A 119 3.49 8.18 4.84
C ILE A 119 4.73 8.17 5.76
N ILE A 120 5.18 9.34 6.21
CA ILE A 120 6.35 9.45 7.10
C ILE A 120 6.09 8.71 8.42
N PHE A 121 4.91 8.91 9.01
CA PHE A 121 4.51 8.21 10.22
C PHE A 121 4.51 6.70 10.03
N LEU A 122 3.92 6.19 8.94
CA LEU A 122 3.92 4.76 8.62
C LEU A 122 5.33 4.21 8.42
N PHE A 123 6.22 4.96 7.77
CA PHE A 123 7.59 4.54 7.58
C PHE A 123 8.33 4.39 8.92
N ILE A 124 8.25 5.40 9.77
CA ILE A 124 8.85 5.35 11.11
C ILE A 124 8.24 4.21 11.92
N TRP A 125 6.91 4.08 11.94
CA TRP A 125 6.21 3.03 12.66
C TRP A 125 6.60 1.64 12.19
N PHE A 126 6.72 1.43 10.88
CA PHE A 126 7.17 0.18 10.29
C PHE A 126 8.59 -0.21 10.76
N THR A 127 9.51 0.74 10.84
CA THR A 127 10.87 0.46 11.36
C THR A 127 10.86 0.05 12.83
N TYR A 128 10.03 0.68 13.67
CA TYR A 128 9.84 0.26 15.06
C TYR A 128 9.20 -1.13 15.17
N GLY A 129 8.19 -1.41 14.35
CA GLY A 129 7.60 -2.74 14.24
C GLY A 129 8.63 -3.81 13.93
N CYS A 130 9.47 -3.57 12.92
CA CYS A 130 10.56 -4.49 12.58
C CYS A 130 11.49 -4.72 13.79
N LYS A 131 11.94 -3.67 14.47
CA LYS A 131 12.79 -3.79 15.66
C LYS A 131 12.13 -4.61 16.77
N TRP A 132 10.86 -4.36 17.07
CA TRP A 132 10.16 -5.04 18.15
C TRP A 132 9.88 -6.51 17.87
N ILE A 133 9.55 -6.85 16.62
CA ILE A 133 9.10 -8.19 16.23
C ILE A 133 10.30 -9.10 15.91
N PHE A 134 11.27 -8.62 15.14
CA PHE A 134 12.49 -9.37 14.85
C PHE A 134 13.44 -9.41 16.03
N GLY A 135 13.43 -8.40 16.91
CA GLY A 135 14.29 -8.35 18.10
C GLY A 135 14.03 -9.49 19.09
N VAL A 136 12.83 -10.06 19.11
CA VAL A 136 12.47 -11.19 20.00
C VAL A 136 12.26 -12.51 19.28
N TRP A 137 12.58 -12.59 17.98
CA TRP A 137 12.27 -13.76 17.13
C TRP A 137 12.92 -15.05 17.62
N ASN A 138 14.13 -14.98 18.15
CA ASN A 138 14.87 -16.16 18.63
C ASN A 138 14.41 -16.64 20.02
N GLU A 139 13.75 -15.78 20.78
CA GLU A 139 13.45 -16.00 22.20
C GLU A 139 11.96 -16.24 22.47
N VAL A 140 11.10 -16.04 21.46
CA VAL A 140 9.64 -16.17 21.61
C VAL A 140 9.23 -17.59 22.00
N LYS A 141 8.53 -17.70 23.12
CA LYS A 141 7.88 -18.93 23.59
C LYS A 141 6.37 -18.76 23.59
N TYR A 142 5.65 -19.80 23.20
CA TYR A 142 4.19 -19.73 23.01
C TYR A 142 3.38 -20.33 24.16
N ASP A 143 4.02 -21.06 25.08
CA ASP A 143 3.35 -21.76 26.18
C ASP A 143 3.36 -20.94 27.47
N PRO A 144 2.19 -20.49 27.97
CA PRO A 144 2.09 -19.70 29.19
C PRO A 144 2.41 -20.49 30.46
N ARG A 145 2.40 -21.83 30.42
CA ARG A 145 2.61 -22.66 31.62
C ARG A 145 4.08 -22.80 32.00
N ASN A 146 4.98 -22.73 31.02
CA ASN A 146 6.39 -23.08 31.20
C ASN A 146 7.32 -21.87 31.17
N HIS A 147 6.85 -20.71 30.68
CA HIS A 147 7.70 -19.53 30.50
C HIS A 147 6.98 -18.24 30.89
N PRO A 148 7.50 -17.45 31.84
CA PRO A 148 6.90 -16.16 32.21
C PRO A 148 7.02 -15.12 31.09
N GLN A 149 7.99 -15.26 30.20
CA GLN A 149 8.21 -14.42 29.01
C GLN A 149 7.59 -15.05 27.75
N PHE A 150 6.32 -15.45 27.83
CA PHE A 150 5.60 -16.00 26.68
C PHE A 150 5.02 -14.90 25.79
N CYS A 151 4.61 -15.25 24.57
CA CYS A 151 3.74 -14.45 23.73
C CYS A 151 2.80 -15.37 22.99
N LEU A 152 1.50 -15.05 22.99
CA LEU A 152 0.53 -15.88 22.29
C LEU A 152 0.86 -15.99 20.79
N SER A 153 0.84 -17.21 20.24
CA SER A 153 1.19 -17.49 18.84
C SER A 153 0.37 -16.66 17.85
N LEU A 154 -0.91 -16.46 18.12
CA LEU A 154 -1.80 -15.66 17.28
C LEU A 154 -1.36 -14.19 17.21
N VAL A 155 -1.04 -13.57 18.35
CA VAL A 155 -0.62 -12.16 18.43
C VAL A 155 0.68 -11.96 17.67
N TYR A 156 1.64 -12.86 17.89
CA TYR A 156 2.95 -12.78 17.23
C TYR A 156 2.85 -12.97 15.71
N ARG A 157 2.12 -14.00 15.25
CA ARG A 157 1.96 -14.29 13.82
C ARG A 157 1.23 -13.17 13.07
N LEU A 158 0.22 -12.54 13.69
CA LEU A 158 -0.49 -11.41 13.09
C LEU A 158 0.33 -10.12 13.03
N ALA A 159 1.36 -9.99 13.86
CA ALA A 159 2.36 -8.93 13.75
C ALA A 159 3.37 -9.26 12.63
N TYR A 160 3.89 -10.48 12.66
CA TYR A 160 5.02 -10.91 11.86
C TYR A 160 4.68 -11.09 10.38
N ILE A 161 3.61 -11.83 10.07
CA ILE A 161 3.27 -12.18 8.68
C ILE A 161 3.08 -10.93 7.82
N PRO A 162 2.32 -9.90 8.23
CA PRO A 162 2.13 -8.70 7.41
C PRO A 162 3.41 -7.90 7.19
N ILE A 163 4.32 -7.85 8.18
CA ILE A 163 5.63 -7.23 8.02
C ILE A 163 6.45 -7.99 7.00
N LEU A 164 6.52 -9.32 7.12
CA LEU A 164 7.26 -10.16 6.19
C LEU A 164 6.73 -10.00 4.75
N MET A 165 5.42 -10.02 4.57
CA MET A 165 4.78 -9.77 3.27
C MET A 165 5.12 -8.40 2.71
N SER A 166 5.16 -7.37 3.58
CA SER A 166 5.53 -6.01 3.18
C SER A 166 7.00 -5.93 2.73
N ILE A 167 7.91 -6.60 3.43
CA ILE A 167 9.34 -6.66 3.05
C ILE A 167 9.51 -7.35 1.69
N VAL A 168 8.88 -8.52 1.51
CA VAL A 168 8.92 -9.27 0.24
C VAL A 168 8.36 -8.42 -0.90
N PHE A 169 7.23 -7.75 -0.68
CA PHE A 169 6.62 -6.86 -1.67
C PHE A 169 7.55 -5.68 -2.03
N LEU A 170 8.16 -5.03 -1.04
CA LEU A 170 9.11 -3.93 -1.28
C LEU A 170 10.33 -4.40 -2.08
N PHE A 171 10.86 -5.60 -1.79
CA PHE A 171 11.96 -6.19 -2.53
C PHE A 171 11.58 -6.48 -3.99
N LEU A 172 10.40 -7.06 -4.23
CA LEU A 172 9.89 -7.33 -5.57
C LEU A 172 9.66 -6.03 -6.37
N CYS A 173 9.06 -5.01 -5.75
CA CYS A 173 8.87 -3.70 -6.39
C CYS A 173 10.19 -3.05 -6.76
N SER A 174 11.18 -3.06 -5.86
CA SER A 174 12.52 -2.52 -6.13
C SER A 174 13.17 -3.21 -7.34
N CYS A 175 13.15 -4.55 -7.36
CA CYS A 175 13.69 -5.34 -8.46
C CYS A 175 13.00 -5.00 -9.80
N CYS A 176 11.67 -4.94 -9.82
CA CYS A 176 10.90 -4.58 -11.02
C CYS A 176 11.22 -3.17 -11.53
N CYS A 177 11.31 -2.18 -10.63
CA CYS A 177 11.68 -0.81 -10.98
C CYS A 177 13.10 -0.74 -11.57
N CYS A 178 14.08 -1.41 -10.97
CA CYS A 178 15.45 -1.47 -11.47
C CYS A 178 15.51 -2.08 -12.88
N CYS A 179 14.80 -3.19 -13.13
CA CYS A 179 14.68 -3.80 -14.45
C CYS A 179 14.09 -2.83 -15.47
N CYS A 180 13.02 -2.11 -15.12
CA CYS A 180 12.40 -1.13 -16.01
C CYS A 180 13.33 0.06 -16.30
N PHE A 181 14.04 0.58 -15.30
CA PHE A 181 15.01 1.67 -15.50
C PHE A 181 16.15 1.25 -16.43
N ILE A 182 16.70 0.05 -16.25
CA ILE A 182 17.74 -0.49 -17.12
C ILE A 182 17.20 -0.67 -18.54
N CYS A 183 16.02 -1.26 -18.73
CA CYS A 183 15.40 -1.42 -20.05
C CYS A 183 15.20 -0.08 -20.77
N ILE A 184 14.70 0.94 -20.07
CA ILE A 184 14.50 2.27 -20.65
C ILE A 184 15.84 2.94 -20.97
N ALA A 185 16.84 2.79 -20.10
CA ALA A 185 18.19 3.32 -20.34
C ALA A 185 18.84 2.67 -21.57
N SER A 186 18.71 1.35 -21.74
CA SER A 186 19.23 0.61 -22.90
C SER A 186 18.57 1.04 -24.21
N VAL A 187 17.25 1.24 -24.24
CA VAL A 187 16.53 1.76 -25.42
C VAL A 187 16.95 3.19 -25.73
N LYS A 188 17.18 4.02 -24.69
CA LYS A 188 17.60 5.41 -24.86
C LYS A 188 19.03 5.54 -25.37
N MET A 189 19.95 4.64 -24.97
CA MET A 189 21.33 4.63 -25.47
C MET A 189 21.42 4.18 -26.94
N PHE A 190 20.57 3.24 -27.38
CA PHE A 190 20.54 2.80 -28.78
C PHE A 190 19.98 3.87 -29.76
N ARG A 191 19.31 4.91 -29.24
CA ARG A 191 18.72 5.99 -30.05
C ARG A 191 19.56 7.27 -30.06
N ILE A 192 20.83 7.23 -29.67
CA ILE A 192 21.75 8.36 -29.94
C ILE A 192 22.29 8.10 -31.36
N PRO A 193 21.87 8.87 -32.38
CA PRO A 193 22.42 8.73 -33.70
C PRO A 193 23.90 9.11 -33.63
N THR A 194 24.75 8.28 -34.19
CA THR A 194 26.10 8.66 -34.62
C THR A 194 25.98 9.73 -35.72
N GLU A 195 25.67 10.97 -35.34
CA GLU A 195 26.07 12.13 -36.12
C GLU A 195 27.52 12.44 -35.72
N SER A 196 28.46 11.82 -36.43
CA SER A 196 29.85 12.24 -36.40
C SER A 196 30.43 12.20 -37.82
N VAL A 197 30.51 13.43 -38.36
CA VAL A 197 31.49 13.98 -39.32
C VAL A 197 31.48 13.46 -40.75
#